data_AF-X0SB32-F1
#
_entry.id   AF-X0SB32-F1
#
_cell.length_a   1.000
_cell.length_b   1.000
_cell.length_c   1.000
_cell.angle_alpha   90.00
_cell.angle_beta   90.00
_cell.angle_gamma   90.00
#
_symmetry.space_group_name_H-M   'P 1'
#
loop_
_entity.id
_entity.type
_entity.pdbx_description
1 polymer ?
#
loop_
_entity_poly.entity_id
_entity_poly.type
_entity_poly.pdbx_seq_one_letter_code
_entity_poly.pdbx_strand_id
1 'polypeptide(L)' 'NLKFYLLNKYKGFFIVIIGDHPKDKALAENLRAPFIGVLTGHHSTVELQQNRTIKTQILSSVKEIKPNMIYSLI' A
#
# COMPACT_ATOMS: atom_id res chain seq x y z
N ASN A 1 -5.43 1.52 19.12
CA ASN A 1 -4.60 2.15 18.08
C ASN A 1 -4.16 1.07 17.08
N LEU A 2 -4.74 1.03 15.88
CA LEU A 2 -4.49 -0.02 14.87
C LEU A 2 -3.02 -0.14 14.49
N LYS A 3 -2.31 0.99 14.38
CA LYS A 3 -0.87 1.02 14.09
C LYS A 3 -0.05 0.23 15.11
N PHE A 4 -0.29 0.47 16.39
CA PHE A 4 0.42 -0.22 17.47
C PHE A 4 0.14 -1.74 17.45
N TYR A 5 -1.12 -2.13 17.17
CA TYR A 5 -1.47 -3.54 17.06
C TYR A 5 -0.71 -4.23 15.91
N LEU A 6 -0.71 -3.62 14.71
CA LEU A 6 -0.05 -4.19 13.53
C LEU A 6 1.47 -4.30 13.72
N LEU A 7 2.11 -3.25 14.23
CA LEU A 7 3.57 -3.23 14.45
C LEU A 7 4.02 -4.25 15.51
N ASN A 8 3.19 -4.52 16.53
CA ASN A 8 3.52 -5.53 17.53
C ASN A 8 3.23 -6.95 17.03
N LYS A 9 2.05 -7.18 16.42
CA LYS A 9 1.65 -8.50 15.96
C LYS A 9 2.58 -9.04 14.87
N TYR A 10 3.04 -8.18 13.98
CA TYR A 10 3.91 -8.53 12.86
C TYR A 10 5.33 -7.99 13.04
N LYS A 11 5.80 -7.91 14.29
CA LYS A 11 7.16 -7.48 14.60
C LYS A 11 8.17 -8.39 13.88
N GLY A 12 9.13 -7.78 13.18
CA GLY A 12 10.14 -8.50 12.41
C GLY A 12 9.74 -8.83 10.96
N PHE A 13 8.52 -8.50 10.54
CA PHE A 13 8.07 -8.62 9.16
C PHE A 13 8.04 -7.26 8.47
N PHE A 14 8.28 -7.25 7.16
CA PHE A 14 7.97 -6.10 6.31
C PHE A 14 6.48 -6.09 6.01
N ILE A 15 5.84 -4.96 6.28
CA ILE A 15 4.42 -4.76 6.00
C ILE A 15 4.31 -3.99 4.69
N VAL A 16 3.52 -4.52 3.75
CA VAL A 16 3.09 -3.82 2.53
C VAL A 16 1.58 -3.71 2.58
N ILE A 17 1.05 -2.51 2.34
CA ILE A 17 -0.39 -2.27 2.30
C ILE A 17 -0.86 -2.32 0.86
N ILE A 18 -1.99 -3.01 0.62
CA ILE A 18 -2.59 -3.17 -0.71
C ILE A 18 -4.05 -2.74 -0.60
N GLY A 19 -4.49 -1.85 -1.48
CA GLY A 19 -5.86 -1.32 -1.44
C GLY A 19 -6.22 -0.48 -2.66
N ASP A 20 -7.49 -0.10 -2.78
CA ASP A 20 -8.05 0.70 -3.88
C ASP A 20 -8.48 2.10 -3.43
N HIS A 21 -8.48 2.37 -2.12
CA HIS A 21 -8.98 3.61 -1.54
C HIS A 21 -7.83 4.47 -0.97
N PRO A 22 -7.93 5.81 -1.08
CA PRO A 22 -7.03 6.74 -0.38
C PRO A 22 -6.83 6.48 1.12
N LYS A 23 -7.80 5.86 1.81
CA LYS A 23 -7.68 5.51 3.24
C LYS A 23 -6.65 4.42 3.48
N ASP A 24 -6.51 3.48 2.54
CA ASP A 24 -5.49 2.42 2.61
C ASP A 24 -4.11 3.01 2.41
N LYS A 25 -3.98 3.96 1.47
CA LYS A 25 -2.76 4.73 1.27
C LYS A 25 -2.39 5.53 2.52
N ALA A 26 -3.34 6.24 3.13
CA ALA A 26 -3.11 6.98 4.37
C ALA A 26 -2.68 6.05 5.54
N LEU A 27 -3.21 4.82 5.60
CA LEU A 27 -2.73 3.82 6.55
C LEU A 27 -1.27 3.43 6.26
N ALA A 28 -0.92 3.18 5.00
CA ALA A 28 0.45 2.88 4.59
C ALA A 28 1.42 4.01 4.99
N GLU A 29 1.04 5.27 4.76
CA GLU A 29 1.82 6.44 5.15
C GLU A 29 1.99 6.51 6.68
N ASN A 30 0.91 6.31 7.43
CA ASN A 30 0.95 6.27 8.90
C ASN A 30 1.86 5.16 9.45
N LEU A 31 1.95 4.04 8.73
CA LEU A 31 2.83 2.91 9.05
C LEU A 31 4.25 3.08 8.49
N ARG A 32 4.50 4.08 7.63
CA ARG A 32 5.71 4.19 6.79
C ARG A 32 6.00 2.90 6.01
N ALA A 33 4.93 2.26 5.56
CA ALA A 33 4.95 1.02 4.79
C ALA A 33 4.80 1.32 3.29
N PRO A 34 5.37 0.49 2.39
CA PRO A 34 5.06 0.58 0.98
C PRO A 34 3.58 0.32 0.68
N PHE A 35 3.10 0.90 -0.42
CA PHE A 35 1.71 0.80 -0.85
C PHE A 35 1.57 0.27 -2.29
N ILE A 36 0.64 -0.67 -2.50
CA ILE A 36 0.21 -1.13 -3.82
C ILE A 36 -1.26 -0.73 -4.01
N GLY A 37 -1.50 0.27 -4.84
CA GLY A 37 -2.82 0.68 -5.27
C GLY A 37 -3.36 -0.23 -6.36
N VAL A 38 -4.57 -0.77 -6.22
CA VAL A 38 -5.25 -1.54 -7.28
C VAL A 38 -6.48 -0.77 -7.78
N LEU A 39 -6.55 -0.49 -9.07
CA LEU A 39 -7.58 0.37 -9.67
C LEU A 39 -8.84 -0.43 -10.01
N THR A 40 -9.70 -0.63 -9.01
CA THR A 40 -11.01 -1.28 -9.17
C THR A 40 -12.09 -0.26 -9.55
N GLY A 41 -12.09 0.19 -10.81
CA GLY A 41 -13.28 0.78 -11.46
C GLY A 41 -13.90 2.08 -10.90
N HIS A 42 -13.41 2.65 -9.80
CA HIS A 42 -13.97 3.89 -9.23
C HIS A 42 -12.89 4.88 -8.78
N HIS A 43 -12.58 5.82 -9.68
CA HIS A 43 -12.17 7.22 -9.45
C HIS A 43 -10.91 7.61 -8.66
N SER A 44 -10.10 6.72 -8.11
CA SER A 44 -9.01 7.14 -7.20
C SER A 44 -7.59 7.24 -7.82
N THR A 45 -7.41 7.03 -9.13
CA THR A 45 -6.08 6.99 -9.77
C THR A 45 -5.20 8.19 -9.46
N VAL A 46 -5.77 9.38 -9.58
CA VAL A 46 -5.05 10.65 -9.39
C VAL A 46 -4.70 10.84 -7.91
N GLU A 47 -5.64 10.57 -7.01
CA GLU A 47 -5.41 10.71 -5.56
C GLU A 47 -4.40 9.68 -5.02
N LEU A 48 -4.43 8.45 -5.53
CA LEU A 48 -3.46 7.41 -5.16
C LEU A 48 -2.05 7.75 -5.66
N GLN A 49 -1.91 8.53 -6.74
CA GLN A 49 -0.62 8.95 -7.29
C GLN A 49 -0.07 10.24 -6.66
N GLN A 50 -0.92 11.07 -6.05
CA GLN A 50 -0.53 12.33 -5.39
C GLN A 50 0.20 12.08 -4.06
N ASN A 51 1.22 12.89 -3.74
CA ASN A 51 2.06 12.77 -2.54
C ASN A 51 2.82 11.43 -2.43
N ARG A 52 4.13 11.49 -2.69
CA ARG A 52 5.04 10.32 -2.69
C ARG A 52 5.93 10.29 -1.44
N THR A 53 5.31 10.19 -0.27
CA THR A 53 6.08 10.05 0.99
C THR A 53 6.54 8.60 1.24
N ILE A 54 5.92 7.64 0.56
CA ILE A 54 6.20 6.20 0.63
C ILE A 54 6.35 5.59 -0.77
N LYS A 55 7.09 4.48 -0.87
CA LYS A 55 7.17 3.69 -2.11
C LYS A 55 5.76 3.23 -2.50
N THR A 56 5.32 3.62 -3.70
CA THR A 56 3.95 3.38 -4.17
C THR A 56 3.98 2.78 -5.57
N GLN A 57 3.20 1.72 -5.77
CA GLN A 57 2.96 1.12 -7.08
C GLN A 57 1.46 1.09 -7.35
N ILE A 58 1.04 1.41 -8.58
CA ILE A 58 -0.38 1.40 -8.97
C ILE A 58 -0.58 0.38 -10.08
N LEU A 59 -1.58 -0.48 -9.93
CA LEU A 59 -1.92 -1.58 -10.84
C LEU A 59 -3.38 -1.47 -11.28
N SER A 60 -3.72 -1.97 -12.47
CA SER A 60 -5.12 -2.00 -12.91
C SER A 60 -5.93 -3.10 -12.23
N SER A 61 -5.29 -4.12 -11.68
CA SER A 61 -5.96 -5.21 -10.99
C SER A 61 -5.05 -5.89 -9.96
N VAL A 62 -5.65 -6.46 -8.91
CA VAL A 62 -4.95 -7.36 -7.97
C VAL A 62 -4.31 -8.56 -8.67
N LYS A 63 -4.86 -8.97 -9.83
CA LYS A 63 -4.34 -10.10 -10.62
C LYS A 63 -2.95 -9.83 -11.21
N GLU A 64 -2.51 -8.58 -11.25
CA GLU A 64 -1.20 -8.19 -11.76
C GLU A 64 -0.09 -8.28 -10.70
N ILE A 65 -0.45 -8.52 -9.43
CA ILE A 65 0.53 -8.59 -8.35
C ILE A 65 1.43 -9.80 -8.55
N LYS A 66 2.74 -9.54 -8.61
CA LYS A 66 3.78 -10.57 -8.69
C LYS A 66 4.76 -10.44 -7.52
N PRO A 67 5.39 -11.52 -7.06
CA PRO A 67 6.34 -11.47 -5.95
C PRO A 67 7.49 -10.47 -6.16
N ASN A 68 8.04 -10.38 -7.37
CA ASN A 68 9.12 -9.44 -7.70
C ASN A 68 8.72 -7.96 -7.49
N MET A 69 7.45 -7.63 -7.67
CA MET A 69 6.94 -6.27 -7.42
C MET A 69 6.94 -5.97 -5.92
N ILE A 70 6.51 -6.94 -5.10
CA ILE A 70 6.58 -6.83 -3.64
C ILE A 70 8.03 -6.69 -3.18
N TYR A 71 8.95 -7.48 -3.73
CA TYR A 71 10.37 -7.39 -3.40
C TYR A 71 11.01 -6.05 -3.81
N SER A 72 10.56 -5.41 -4.90
CA SER A 72 11.05 -4.08 -5.29
C SER A 72 10.66 -2.96 -4.29
N LEU A 73 9.65 -3.21 -3.47
CA LEU A 73 9.15 -2.27 -2.47
C LEU A 73 9.86 -2.38 -1.13
N ILE A 74 10.56 -3.49 -0.86
CA ILE A 74 11.36 -3.70 0.35
C ILE A 74 12.75 -3.10 0.09
#